data_AF-A0AAE0BJG2-F1
#
_entry.id   AF-A0AAE0BJG2-F1
#
_cell.length_a   1.000
_cell.length_b   1.000
_cell.length_c   1.000
_cell.angle_alpha   90.00
_cell.angle_beta   90.00
_cell.angle_gamma   90.00
#
_symmetry.space_group_name_H-M   'P 1'
#
loop_
_entity.id
_entity.type
_entity.pdbx_description
1 polymer ?
#
loop_
_entity_poly.entity_id
_entity_poly.type
_entity_poly.pdbx_seq_one_letter_code
_entity_poly.pdbx_strand_id
1 'polypeptide(L)'
;MILVGLAARMRIPPLAFCIAIVIRNVVRVANMPFVWESEYWQFQMDLSVLAVLFSFRSGASALSKATDTASSGNTQQNVAFLEIARITKLQLIIFYAAAGFWKINHSFLNPHTSCAPIFHVQLLVAYLPESFYPPEVVHLVVHAAPILTLLVEIGIPILLLFPTKTSKKLGVALALLLHLLIALTPPPNCAGNFSVACAARLFVFIPEAVASSLAEMIACLRRAALGEFRALGALGAVVLLTALMARVGIHEHFNDWAPPVYAVLCIPFVRGLTSRSPAPASPPAKSSDVSQTHEATRLVQVMCRRTLVDVALLYAFALPVLGLQDLGASTMFANLRAHAGSNHLLVPTGLLQGLAETPAAEGYTGFLKGGVVRVEGTNSTWLNSIYPGEVTRDLDPRARRLLQLAGHTGRQWNPSLARILSPDTVQSWEGQGKFVRYTIPALELRRLLMEARGQGEAFDLVYTRLRGVGGDEQWRTEGAGPVVRLREDGRGGRQCAVGKSACAADELALLPPPGFWAMKFLQAIPYPIIQDDNEDLHCFGP
;
A
#
# COMPACT_ATOMS: atom_id res chain seq x y z
N MET A 1 12.91 -5.17 -11.99
CA MET A 1 12.44 -5.48 -13.36
C MET A 1 13.19 -4.72 -14.43
N ILE A 2 13.17 -3.38 -14.44
CA ILE A 2 14.05 -2.57 -15.31
C ILE A 2 15.52 -2.97 -15.10
N LEU A 3 15.94 -3.12 -13.83
CA LEU A 3 17.26 -3.64 -13.49
C LEU A 3 17.51 -5.10 -13.92
N VAL A 4 16.49 -5.94 -14.12
CA VAL A 4 16.69 -7.31 -14.65
C VAL A 4 16.96 -7.26 -16.15
N GLY A 5 16.15 -6.48 -16.89
CA GLY A 5 16.36 -6.25 -18.31
C GLY A 5 17.67 -5.52 -18.60
N LEU A 6 18.05 -4.56 -17.74
CA LEU A 6 19.34 -3.89 -17.78
C LEU A 6 20.47 -4.82 -17.34
N ALA A 7 20.32 -5.61 -16.27
CA ALA A 7 21.33 -6.57 -15.83
C ALA A 7 21.66 -7.59 -16.91
N ALA A 8 20.65 -8.10 -17.62
CA ALA A 8 20.84 -9.00 -18.76
C ALA A 8 21.69 -8.33 -19.87
N ARG A 9 21.52 -7.02 -20.10
CA ARG A 9 22.32 -6.26 -21.07
C ARG A 9 23.68 -5.79 -20.54
N MET A 10 23.78 -5.53 -19.24
CA MET A 10 24.97 -4.99 -18.55
C MET A 10 25.88 -6.09 -17.99
N ARG A 11 25.54 -7.37 -18.20
CA ARG A 11 26.28 -8.53 -17.69
C ARG A 11 26.47 -8.51 -16.16
N ILE A 12 25.50 -7.97 -15.41
CA ILE A 12 25.54 -8.06 -13.94
C ILE A 12 25.45 -9.55 -13.57
N PRO A 13 26.35 -10.09 -12.72
CA PRO A 13 26.28 -11.47 -12.28
C PRO A 13 24.90 -11.76 -11.66
N PRO A 14 24.14 -12.78 -12.13
CA PRO A 14 22.81 -13.09 -11.61
C PRO A 14 22.77 -13.29 -10.09
N LEU A 15 23.88 -13.77 -9.51
CA LEU A 15 24.05 -13.94 -8.08
C LEU A 15 23.99 -12.61 -7.31
N ALA A 16 24.69 -11.56 -7.78
CA ALA A 16 24.67 -10.25 -7.14
C ALA A 16 23.26 -9.65 -7.13
N PHE A 17 22.52 -9.83 -8.23
CA PHE A 17 21.13 -9.40 -8.31
C PHE A 17 20.21 -10.17 -7.33
N CYS A 18 20.36 -11.48 -7.22
CA CYS A 18 19.60 -12.28 -6.25
C CYS A 18 19.92 -11.87 -4.80
N ILE A 19 21.20 -11.66 -4.48
CA ILE A 19 21.65 -11.20 -3.17
C ILE A 19 21.00 -9.84 -2.83
N ALA A 20 20.99 -8.90 -3.78
CA ALA A 20 20.35 -7.59 -3.57
C ALA A 20 18.84 -7.71 -3.27
N ILE A 21 18.12 -8.60 -3.97
CA ILE A 21 16.70 -8.85 -3.67
C ILE A 21 16.54 -9.48 -2.27
N VAL A 22 17.37 -10.46 -1.92
CA VAL A 22 17.31 -11.13 -0.62
C VAL A 22 17.55 -10.12 0.50
N ILE A 23 18.61 -9.30 0.42
CA ILE A 23 18.91 -8.26 1.41
C ILE A 23 17.71 -7.32 1.57
N ARG A 24 17.15 -6.84 0.45
CA ARG A 24 15.98 -5.95 0.48
C ARG A 24 14.77 -6.59 1.17
N ASN A 25 14.50 -7.86 0.89
CA ASN A 25 13.41 -8.59 1.54
C ASN A 25 13.65 -8.84 3.02
N VAL A 26 14.89 -9.12 3.42
CA VAL A 26 15.27 -9.26 4.84
C VAL A 26 15.03 -7.95 5.59
N VAL A 27 15.43 -6.81 5.02
CA VAL A 27 15.20 -5.49 5.61
C VAL A 27 13.70 -5.22 5.79
N ARG A 28 12.87 -5.53 4.78
CA ARG A 28 11.40 -5.38 4.90
C ARG A 28 10.82 -6.24 6.01
N VAL A 29 11.18 -7.52 6.08
CA VAL A 29 10.70 -8.44 7.14
C VAL A 29 11.18 -7.98 8.52
N ALA A 30 12.38 -7.44 8.63
CA ALA A 30 12.88 -6.85 9.87
C ALA A 30 12.03 -5.66 10.32
N ASN A 31 11.59 -4.82 9.39
CA ASN A 31 10.79 -3.62 9.66
C ASN A 31 9.29 -3.91 9.82
N MET A 32 8.77 -5.03 9.29
CA MET A 32 7.37 -5.43 9.50
C MET A 32 7.03 -5.48 11.01
N PRO A 33 5.82 -5.05 11.43
CA PRO A 33 4.69 -4.69 10.58
C PRO A 33 4.73 -3.24 10.05
N PHE A 34 5.67 -2.42 10.52
CA PHE A 34 5.78 -0.98 10.24
C PHE A 34 6.47 -0.71 8.90
N VAL A 35 5.86 -1.19 7.83
CA VAL A 35 6.26 -0.94 6.44
C VAL A 35 5.03 -0.55 5.64
N TRP A 36 5.22 0.22 4.57
CA TRP A 36 4.11 0.66 3.72
C TRP A 36 3.46 -0.53 3.00
N GLU A 37 2.18 -0.41 2.62
CA GLU A 37 1.44 -1.38 1.79
C GLU A 37 2.20 -1.71 0.52
N SER A 38 2.77 -0.68 -0.09
CA SER A 38 3.60 -0.82 -1.27
C SER A 38 4.77 -1.76 -1.04
N GLU A 39 5.37 -1.77 0.15
CA GLU A 39 6.52 -2.60 0.47
C GLU A 39 6.15 -4.07 0.66
N TYR A 40 4.96 -4.38 1.19
CA TYR A 40 4.43 -5.74 1.21
C TYR A 40 4.24 -6.29 -0.21
N TRP A 41 3.64 -5.49 -1.11
CA TRP A 41 3.49 -5.88 -2.52
C TRP A 41 4.84 -6.03 -3.23
N GLN A 42 5.79 -5.16 -2.93
CA GLN A 42 7.14 -5.29 -3.46
C GLN A 42 7.84 -6.54 -2.94
N PHE A 43 7.70 -6.85 -1.65
CA PHE A 43 8.23 -8.07 -1.02
C PHE A 43 7.68 -9.32 -1.72
N GLN A 44 6.37 -9.39 -1.93
CA GLN A 44 5.75 -10.52 -2.60
C GLN A 44 6.24 -10.68 -4.05
N MET A 45 6.29 -9.59 -4.81
CA MET A 45 6.78 -9.65 -6.20
C MET A 45 8.26 -10.03 -6.26
N ASP A 46 9.06 -9.57 -5.31
CA ASP A 46 10.49 -9.91 -5.20
C ASP A 46 10.69 -11.40 -4.89
N LEU A 47 9.88 -11.98 -4.00
CA LEU A 47 9.86 -13.41 -3.77
C LEU A 47 9.50 -14.19 -5.03
N SER A 48 8.56 -13.69 -5.84
CA SER A 48 8.25 -14.29 -7.14
C SER A 48 9.47 -14.31 -8.07
N VAL A 49 10.27 -13.23 -8.10
CA VAL A 49 11.51 -13.19 -8.89
C VAL A 49 12.48 -14.26 -8.42
N LEU A 50 12.74 -14.32 -7.12
CA LEU A 50 13.68 -15.27 -6.54
C LEU A 50 13.23 -16.71 -6.80
N ALA A 51 11.96 -17.04 -6.57
CA ALA A 51 11.42 -18.37 -6.78
C ALA A 51 11.60 -18.84 -8.24
N VAL A 52 11.32 -17.96 -9.21
CA VAL A 52 11.58 -18.27 -10.63
C VAL A 52 13.08 -18.49 -10.86
N LEU A 53 13.95 -17.57 -10.42
CA LEU A 53 15.40 -17.70 -10.65
C LEU A 53 15.99 -18.98 -10.02
N PHE A 54 15.54 -19.37 -8.82
CA PHE A 54 15.95 -20.62 -8.18
C PHE A 54 15.45 -21.88 -8.90
N SER A 55 14.23 -21.84 -9.46
CA SER A 55 13.71 -22.96 -10.27
C SER A 55 14.58 -23.24 -11.50
N PHE A 56 15.16 -22.20 -12.13
CA PHE A 56 16.08 -22.35 -13.26
C PHE A 56 17.48 -22.83 -12.85
N ARG A 57 17.99 -22.40 -11.68
CA ARG A 57 19.32 -22.80 -11.19
C ARG A 57 19.37 -24.28 -10.79
N SER A 58 18.29 -24.78 -10.20
CA SER A 58 18.18 -26.19 -9.80
C SER A 58 18.28 -27.12 -11.02
N GLY A 59 17.75 -26.68 -12.17
CA GLY A 59 17.92 -27.37 -13.47
C GLY A 59 19.29 -27.13 -14.14
N ALA A 60 19.97 -26.01 -13.87
CA ALA A 60 21.25 -25.67 -14.50
C ALA A 60 22.41 -26.57 -14.06
N SER A 61 22.35 -27.20 -12.87
CA SER A 61 23.36 -28.21 -12.47
C SER A 61 23.29 -29.47 -13.35
N ALA A 62 22.11 -29.81 -13.89
CA ALA A 62 21.93 -30.89 -14.85
C ALA A 62 22.31 -30.48 -16.29
N LEU A 63 22.25 -29.17 -16.62
CA LEU A 63 22.55 -28.64 -17.95
C LEU A 63 23.99 -28.13 -18.14
N SER A 64 24.71 -27.82 -17.07
CA SER A 64 26.13 -27.42 -17.12
C SER A 64 27.04 -28.52 -17.70
N LYS A 65 26.55 -29.76 -17.79
CA LYS A 65 27.22 -30.86 -18.51
C LYS A 65 26.92 -30.90 -20.02
N ALA A 66 26.03 -30.07 -20.53
CA ALA A 66 25.52 -30.14 -21.91
C ALA A 66 25.84 -28.90 -22.78
N THR A 67 26.47 -27.85 -22.23
CA THR A 67 26.61 -26.56 -22.92
C THR A 67 28.03 -25.98 -22.85
N ASP A 68 28.90 -26.45 -23.76
CA ASP A 68 30.10 -25.72 -24.21
C ASP A 68 29.79 -24.80 -25.42
N THR A 69 28.52 -24.58 -25.76
CA THR A 69 28.12 -23.75 -26.91
C THR A 69 27.50 -22.43 -26.46
N ALA A 70 28.29 -21.35 -26.60
CA ALA A 70 28.01 -19.97 -26.17
C ALA A 70 26.79 -19.30 -26.84
N SER A 71 26.13 -19.92 -27.82
CA SER A 71 24.92 -19.40 -28.46
C SER A 71 23.61 -19.67 -27.69
N SER A 72 23.64 -20.57 -26.68
CA SER A 72 22.45 -21.01 -25.94
C SER A 72 22.04 -20.11 -24.76
N GLY A 73 22.95 -19.25 -24.26
CA GLY A 73 22.73 -18.47 -23.03
C GLY A 73 21.61 -17.42 -23.11
N ASN A 74 21.33 -16.87 -24.29
CA ASN A 74 20.28 -15.87 -24.47
C ASN A 74 18.86 -16.47 -24.32
N THR A 75 18.68 -17.74 -24.68
CA THR A 75 17.35 -18.38 -24.67
C THR A 75 16.84 -18.59 -23.24
N GLN A 76 17.67 -19.07 -22.33
CA GLN A 76 17.24 -19.35 -20.94
C GLN A 76 16.90 -18.08 -20.16
N GLN A 77 17.69 -17.01 -20.33
CA GLN A 77 17.41 -15.71 -19.71
C GLN A 77 16.07 -15.13 -20.19
N ASN A 78 15.77 -15.28 -21.47
CA ASN A 78 14.49 -14.86 -22.04
C ASN A 78 13.31 -15.64 -21.44
N VAL A 79 13.43 -16.97 -21.28
CA VAL A 79 12.36 -17.79 -20.68
C VAL A 79 12.12 -17.38 -19.21
N ALA A 80 13.19 -17.20 -18.42
CA ALA A 80 13.07 -16.76 -17.03
C ALA A 80 12.40 -15.38 -16.91
N PHE A 81 12.81 -14.42 -17.75
CA PHE A 81 12.21 -13.09 -17.81
C PHE A 81 10.72 -13.16 -18.17
N LEU A 82 10.34 -13.97 -19.16
CA LEU A 82 8.95 -14.14 -19.56
C LEU A 82 8.08 -14.72 -18.42
N GLU A 83 8.61 -15.67 -17.65
CA GLU A 83 7.87 -16.25 -16.53
C GLU A 83 7.71 -15.28 -15.37
N ILE A 84 8.78 -14.55 -15.02
CA ILE A 84 8.72 -13.44 -14.06
C ILE A 84 7.68 -12.42 -14.50
N ALA A 85 7.71 -12.01 -15.77
CA ALA A 85 6.78 -11.04 -16.31
C ALA A 85 5.32 -11.53 -16.24
N ARG A 86 5.06 -12.83 -16.45
CA ARG A 86 3.71 -13.41 -16.30
C ARG A 86 3.21 -13.30 -14.87
N ILE A 87 4.01 -13.69 -13.88
CA ILE A 87 3.63 -13.63 -12.46
C ILE A 87 3.43 -12.17 -12.03
N THR A 88 4.37 -11.27 -12.34
CA THR A 88 4.27 -9.86 -11.98
C THR A 88 3.05 -9.18 -12.63
N LYS A 89 2.68 -9.53 -13.87
CA LYS A 89 1.44 -9.03 -14.50
C LYS A 89 0.21 -9.39 -13.68
N LEU A 90 0.07 -10.66 -13.32
CA LEU A 90 -1.08 -11.15 -12.56
C LEU A 90 -1.13 -10.52 -11.17
N GLN A 91 0.00 -10.44 -10.47
CA GLN A 91 0.08 -9.78 -9.17
C GLN A 91 -0.28 -8.29 -9.24
N LEU A 92 0.16 -7.56 -10.27
CA LEU A 92 -0.26 -6.16 -10.49
C LEU A 92 -1.74 -6.02 -10.81
N ILE A 93 -2.30 -6.91 -11.65
CA ILE A 93 -3.73 -6.92 -11.96
C ILE A 93 -4.54 -7.15 -10.67
N ILE A 94 -4.15 -8.14 -9.86
CA ILE A 94 -4.79 -8.44 -8.56
C ILE A 94 -4.70 -7.22 -7.64
N PHE A 95 -3.52 -6.61 -7.55
CA PHE A 95 -3.30 -5.42 -6.75
C PHE A 95 -4.27 -4.27 -7.11
N TYR A 96 -4.33 -3.90 -8.40
CA TYR A 96 -5.23 -2.82 -8.83
C TYR A 96 -6.71 -3.22 -8.72
N ALA A 97 -7.06 -4.48 -9.00
CA ALA A 97 -8.41 -4.98 -8.82
C ALA A 97 -8.86 -4.88 -7.37
N ALA A 98 -7.99 -5.23 -6.42
CA ALA A 98 -8.28 -5.12 -5.01
C ALA A 98 -8.39 -3.66 -4.55
N ALA A 99 -7.50 -2.77 -5.02
CA ALA A 99 -7.54 -1.34 -4.70
C ALA A 99 -8.90 -0.71 -5.03
N GLY A 100 -9.44 -1.02 -6.22
CA GLY A 100 -10.76 -0.57 -6.65
C GLY A 100 -11.90 -1.35 -5.97
N PHE A 101 -11.78 -2.67 -5.82
CA PHE A 101 -12.81 -3.50 -5.19
C PHE A 101 -13.12 -3.03 -3.77
N TRP A 102 -12.10 -2.79 -2.95
CA TRP A 102 -12.30 -2.41 -1.56
C TRP A 102 -12.91 -1.02 -1.36
N LYS A 103 -12.88 -0.17 -2.39
CA LYS A 103 -13.56 1.13 -2.44
C LYS A 103 -15.07 1.02 -2.71
N ILE A 104 -15.59 -0.18 -2.99
CA ILE A 104 -17.03 -0.45 -3.15
C ILE A 104 -17.67 -0.63 -1.76
N ASN A 105 -17.67 0.46 -0.98
CA ASN A 105 -18.22 0.51 0.38
C ASN A 105 -18.95 1.84 0.64
N HIS A 106 -19.80 1.86 1.66
CA HIS A 106 -20.64 3.02 1.98
C HIS A 106 -19.81 4.29 2.27
N SER A 107 -18.74 4.18 3.05
CA SER A 107 -17.95 5.34 3.48
C SER A 107 -17.14 5.95 2.34
N PHE A 108 -16.52 5.12 1.49
CA PHE A 108 -15.76 5.63 0.35
C PHE A 108 -16.66 6.29 -0.69
N LEU A 109 -17.86 5.76 -0.91
CA LEU A 109 -18.82 6.30 -1.87
C LEU A 109 -19.55 7.55 -1.34
N ASN A 110 -19.51 7.81 -0.03
CA ASN A 110 -20.03 9.03 0.55
C ASN A 110 -19.01 10.19 0.37
N PRO A 111 -19.32 11.20 -0.46
CA PRO A 111 -18.42 12.34 -0.65
C PRO A 111 -18.22 13.20 0.61
N HIS A 112 -18.99 12.98 1.68
CA HIS A 112 -18.80 13.65 2.98
C HIS A 112 -17.55 13.16 3.72
N THR A 113 -17.28 11.85 3.65
CA THR A 113 -16.28 11.14 4.46
C THR A 113 -15.17 10.47 3.64
N SER A 114 -15.35 10.30 2.34
CA SER A 114 -14.39 9.65 1.43
C SER A 114 -13.00 10.30 1.43
N CYS A 115 -11.95 9.50 1.24
CA CYS A 115 -10.63 10.06 0.98
C CYS A 115 -10.46 10.68 -0.41
N ALA A 116 -11.26 10.27 -1.41
CA ALA A 116 -11.05 10.72 -2.78
C ALA A 116 -11.16 12.26 -2.96
N PRO A 117 -12.16 12.96 -2.37
CA PRO A 117 -12.24 14.42 -2.41
C PRO A 117 -10.98 15.12 -1.90
N ILE A 118 -10.36 14.63 -0.82
CA ILE A 118 -9.15 15.24 -0.25
C ILE A 118 -8.03 15.28 -1.29
N PHE A 119 -7.72 14.16 -1.94
CA PHE A 119 -6.67 14.09 -2.96
C PHE A 119 -6.95 15.03 -4.13
N HIS A 120 -8.19 15.04 -4.63
CA HIS A 120 -8.55 15.86 -5.79
C HIS A 120 -8.49 17.36 -5.47
N VAL A 121 -8.99 17.78 -4.31
CA VAL A 121 -8.96 19.19 -3.89
C VAL A 121 -7.52 19.63 -3.56
N GLN A 122 -6.69 18.78 -2.97
CA GLN A 122 -5.28 19.10 -2.74
C GLN A 122 -4.54 19.35 -4.06
N LEU A 123 -4.75 18.51 -5.07
CA LEU A 123 -4.16 18.70 -6.41
C LEU A 123 -4.65 19.98 -7.07
N LEU A 124 -5.95 20.27 -6.95
CA LEU A 124 -6.57 21.49 -7.46
C LEU A 124 -5.94 22.75 -6.86
N VAL A 125 -5.83 22.80 -5.53
CA VAL A 125 -5.25 23.94 -4.78
C VAL A 125 -3.76 24.10 -5.05
N ALA A 126 -3.03 22.99 -5.20
CA ALA A 126 -1.59 23.01 -5.40
C ALA A 126 -1.17 23.48 -6.80
N TYR A 127 -1.95 23.14 -7.84
CA TYR A 127 -1.49 23.28 -9.22
C TYR A 127 -2.36 24.18 -10.11
N LEU A 128 -3.54 24.60 -9.65
CA LEU A 128 -4.38 25.53 -10.40
C LEU A 128 -4.48 26.89 -9.67
N PRO A 129 -4.54 28.01 -10.41
CA PRO A 129 -4.90 29.31 -9.82
C PRO A 129 -6.35 29.33 -9.33
N GLU A 130 -6.65 30.11 -8.28
CA GLU A 130 -7.99 30.21 -7.68
C GLU A 130 -9.11 30.58 -8.66
N SER A 131 -8.79 31.31 -9.73
CA SER A 131 -9.75 31.65 -10.79
C SER A 131 -10.25 30.45 -11.60
N PHE A 132 -9.57 29.30 -11.55
CA PHE A 132 -9.93 28.10 -12.31
C PHE A 132 -10.87 27.16 -11.56
N TYR A 133 -11.18 27.42 -10.29
CA TYR A 133 -12.07 26.59 -9.49
C TYR A 133 -13.08 27.43 -8.69
N PRO A 134 -14.09 28.00 -9.37
CA PRO A 134 -15.20 28.60 -8.66
C PRO A 134 -15.94 27.54 -7.79
N PRO A 135 -16.74 27.96 -6.79
CA PRO A 135 -17.37 27.05 -5.83
C PRO A 135 -18.12 25.88 -6.46
N GLU A 136 -18.76 26.08 -7.62
CA GLU A 136 -19.50 25.06 -8.36
C GLU A 136 -18.58 23.95 -8.88
N VAL A 137 -17.37 24.31 -9.33
CA VAL A 137 -16.36 23.34 -9.79
C VAL A 137 -15.83 22.54 -8.60
N VAL A 138 -15.57 23.20 -7.47
CA VAL A 138 -15.12 22.51 -6.24
C VAL A 138 -16.18 21.51 -5.77
N HIS A 139 -17.45 21.93 -5.72
CA HIS A 139 -18.56 21.06 -5.37
C HIS A 139 -18.67 19.85 -6.32
N LEU A 140 -18.57 20.08 -7.64
CA LEU A 140 -18.56 19.00 -8.62
C LEU A 140 -17.40 18.03 -8.40
N VAL A 141 -16.19 18.55 -8.18
CA VAL A 141 -14.98 17.74 -7.94
C VAL A 141 -15.15 16.88 -6.69
N VAL A 142 -15.63 17.45 -5.58
CA VAL A 142 -15.84 16.73 -4.32
C VAL A 142 -16.87 15.61 -4.50
N HIS A 143 -18.02 15.88 -5.12
CA HIS A 143 -19.06 14.87 -5.29
C HIS A 143 -18.74 13.80 -6.35
N ALA A 144 -17.95 14.14 -7.38
CA ALA A 144 -17.56 13.19 -8.43
C ALA A 144 -16.33 12.34 -8.05
N ALA A 145 -15.47 12.82 -7.15
CA ALA A 145 -14.17 12.20 -6.85
C ALA A 145 -14.27 10.71 -6.44
N PRO A 146 -15.20 10.27 -5.57
CA PRO A 146 -15.33 8.84 -5.23
C PRO A 146 -15.56 7.95 -6.46
N ILE A 147 -16.54 8.32 -7.30
CA ILE A 147 -16.91 7.54 -8.48
C ILE A 147 -15.79 7.57 -9.52
N LEU A 148 -15.17 8.73 -9.77
CA LEU A 148 -14.06 8.84 -10.70
C LEU A 148 -12.88 7.96 -10.28
N THR A 149 -12.53 7.98 -9.00
CA THR A 149 -11.45 7.15 -8.44
C THR A 149 -11.76 5.67 -8.64
N LEU A 150 -12.99 5.26 -8.30
CA LEU A 150 -13.42 3.87 -8.46
C LEU A 150 -13.37 3.39 -9.92
N LEU A 151 -13.85 4.21 -10.85
CA LEU A 151 -13.83 3.90 -12.29
C LEU A 151 -12.39 3.76 -12.82
N VAL A 152 -11.48 4.62 -12.37
CA VAL A 152 -10.07 4.54 -12.76
C VAL A 152 -9.41 3.28 -12.19
N GLU A 153 -9.57 3.02 -10.90
CA GLU A 153 -8.93 1.87 -10.23
C GLU A 153 -9.46 0.53 -10.71
N ILE A 154 -10.76 0.40 -11.01
CA ILE A 154 -11.36 -0.80 -11.63
C ILE A 154 -11.03 -0.87 -13.12
N GLY A 155 -10.95 0.27 -13.81
CA GLY A 155 -10.64 0.34 -15.23
C GLY A 155 -9.23 -0.18 -15.57
N ILE A 156 -8.23 0.13 -14.74
CA ILE A 156 -6.84 -0.33 -14.93
C ILE A 156 -6.74 -1.85 -15.08
N PRO A 157 -7.14 -2.69 -14.11
CA PRO A 157 -6.98 -4.15 -14.20
C PRO A 157 -7.81 -4.74 -15.34
N ILE A 158 -9.00 -4.20 -15.62
CA ILE A 158 -9.82 -4.61 -16.76
C ILE A 158 -9.06 -4.40 -18.08
N LEU A 159 -8.52 -3.19 -18.29
CA LEU A 159 -7.75 -2.86 -19.50
C LEU A 159 -6.47 -3.70 -19.63
N LEU A 160 -5.80 -3.97 -18.51
CA LEU A 160 -4.59 -4.79 -18.47
C LEU A 160 -4.85 -6.29 -18.71
N LEU A 161 -6.03 -6.79 -18.34
CA LEU A 161 -6.48 -8.17 -18.58
C LEU A 161 -6.82 -8.42 -20.05
N PHE A 162 -7.38 -7.43 -20.76
CA PHE A 162 -7.73 -7.59 -22.16
C PHE A 162 -6.50 -7.94 -23.02
N PRO A 163 -6.63 -8.91 -23.95
CA PRO A 163 -5.47 -9.44 -24.66
C PRO A 163 -4.88 -8.44 -25.68
N THR A 164 -5.65 -7.45 -26.12
CA THR A 164 -5.27 -6.52 -27.18
C THR A 164 -4.13 -5.59 -26.75
N LYS A 165 -3.22 -5.28 -27.68
CA LYS A 165 -2.09 -4.36 -27.42
C LYS A 165 -2.59 -2.97 -27.04
N THR A 166 -3.65 -2.50 -27.71
CA THR A 166 -4.26 -1.19 -27.45
C THR A 166 -4.81 -1.09 -26.03
N SER A 167 -5.56 -2.10 -25.57
CA SER A 167 -6.13 -2.09 -24.22
C SER A 167 -5.04 -2.07 -23.15
N LYS A 168 -3.99 -2.90 -23.30
CA LYS A 168 -2.84 -2.89 -22.39
C LYS A 168 -2.12 -1.55 -22.37
N LYS A 169 -1.91 -0.92 -23.52
CA LYS A 169 -1.32 0.43 -23.61
C LYS A 169 -2.19 1.44 -22.86
N LEU A 170 -3.51 1.39 -23.04
CA LEU A 170 -4.44 2.27 -22.34
C LEU A 170 -4.43 2.02 -20.82
N GLY A 171 -4.44 0.76 -20.38
CA GLY A 171 -4.32 0.41 -18.97
C GLY A 171 -3.01 0.88 -18.33
N VAL A 172 -1.88 0.76 -19.05
CA VAL A 172 -0.59 1.31 -18.61
C VAL A 172 -0.63 2.84 -18.56
N ALA A 173 -1.19 3.51 -19.56
CA ALA A 173 -1.31 4.96 -19.59
C ALA A 173 -2.17 5.47 -18.42
N LEU A 174 -3.32 4.83 -18.18
CA LEU A 174 -4.22 5.15 -17.08
C LEU A 174 -3.55 4.93 -15.72
N ALA A 175 -2.84 3.81 -15.54
CA ALA A 175 -2.07 3.55 -14.32
C ALA A 175 -0.96 4.58 -14.10
N LEU A 176 -0.26 4.99 -15.16
CA LEU A 176 0.77 6.03 -15.06
C LEU A 176 0.19 7.41 -14.73
N LEU A 177 -0.99 7.73 -15.25
CA LEU A 177 -1.68 8.97 -14.90
C LEU A 177 -2.12 8.97 -13.43
N LEU A 178 -2.78 7.90 -12.97
CA LEU A 178 -3.16 7.73 -11.56
C LEU A 178 -1.96 7.91 -10.63
N HIS A 179 -0.87 7.20 -10.90
CA HIS A 179 0.34 7.27 -10.07
C HIS A 179 1.08 8.61 -10.18
N LEU A 180 0.95 9.33 -11.29
CA LEU A 180 1.44 10.71 -11.40
C LEU A 180 0.67 11.62 -10.44
N LEU A 181 -0.66 11.54 -10.44
CA LEU A 181 -1.50 12.34 -9.56
C LEU A 181 -1.23 12.02 -8.08
N ILE A 182 -1.07 10.74 -7.73
CA ILE A 182 -0.68 10.34 -6.37
C ILE A 182 0.71 10.88 -6.00
N ALA A 183 1.68 10.84 -6.91
CA ALA A 183 3.03 11.37 -6.66
C ALA A 183 3.07 12.89 -6.56
N LEU A 184 2.14 13.58 -7.21
CA LEU A 184 2.00 15.03 -7.16
C LEU A 184 1.12 15.51 -6.00
N THR A 185 0.39 14.62 -5.33
CA THR A 185 -0.48 15.06 -4.23
C THR A 185 0.40 15.61 -3.11
N PRO A 186 0.16 16.84 -2.60
CA PRO A 186 0.92 17.40 -1.49
C PRO A 186 0.89 16.53 -0.23
N PRO A 187 1.85 16.70 0.70
CA PRO A 187 1.77 16.15 2.04
C PRO A 187 0.41 16.43 2.72
N PRO A 188 -0.05 15.54 3.61
CA PRO A 188 0.55 14.27 4.02
C PRO A 188 0.30 13.10 3.05
N ASN A 189 -0.33 13.36 1.90
CA ASN A 189 -0.85 12.34 0.98
C ASN A 189 0.06 12.02 -0.21
N CYS A 190 1.28 12.56 -0.22
CA CYS A 190 2.28 12.26 -1.23
C CYS A 190 2.79 10.82 -1.07
N ALA A 191 2.35 9.90 -1.94
CA ALA A 191 2.84 8.53 -1.98
C ALA A 191 3.79 8.28 -3.17
N GLY A 192 4.70 9.22 -3.44
CA GLY A 192 5.60 9.17 -4.61
C GLY A 192 6.48 7.91 -4.68
N ASN A 193 7.00 7.41 -3.55
CA ASN A 193 7.80 6.18 -3.52
C ASN A 193 7.00 4.97 -4.05
N PHE A 194 5.72 4.90 -3.68
CA PHE A 194 4.80 3.88 -4.14
C PHE A 194 4.53 4.01 -5.65
N SER A 195 4.31 5.25 -6.12
CA SER A 195 4.17 5.53 -7.56
C SER A 195 5.38 5.07 -8.37
N VAL A 196 6.60 5.38 -7.91
CA VAL A 196 7.86 4.94 -8.55
C VAL A 196 7.93 3.41 -8.60
N ALA A 197 7.59 2.73 -7.50
CA ALA A 197 7.59 1.29 -7.43
C ALA A 197 6.59 0.65 -8.39
N CYS A 198 5.40 1.23 -8.56
CA CYS A 198 4.39 0.78 -9.52
C CYS A 198 4.84 1.01 -10.97
N ALA A 199 5.28 2.21 -11.31
CA ALA A 199 5.74 2.54 -12.67
C ALA A 199 6.88 1.63 -13.12
N ALA A 200 7.85 1.34 -12.26
CA ALA A 200 8.97 0.45 -12.57
C ALA A 200 8.52 -0.99 -12.93
N ARG A 201 7.31 -1.40 -12.51
CA ARG A 201 6.76 -2.74 -12.76
C ARG A 201 5.80 -2.77 -13.93
N LEU A 202 5.14 -1.67 -14.26
CA LEU A 202 4.28 -1.56 -15.46
C LEU A 202 5.02 -1.91 -16.77
N PHE A 203 6.36 -1.86 -16.76
CA PHE A 203 7.21 -2.33 -17.85
C PHE A 203 6.81 -3.72 -18.38
N VAL A 204 6.39 -4.64 -17.50
CA VAL A 204 6.09 -6.01 -17.91
C VAL A 204 4.94 -6.08 -18.92
N PHE A 205 4.03 -5.09 -18.96
CA PHE A 205 2.88 -5.06 -19.87
C PHE A 205 3.24 -4.66 -21.30
N ILE A 206 4.24 -3.79 -21.47
CA ILE A 206 4.70 -3.31 -22.79
C ILE A 206 6.23 -3.34 -22.92
N PRO A 207 6.88 -4.49 -22.67
CA PRO A 207 8.32 -4.57 -22.47
C PRO A 207 9.11 -4.19 -23.73
N GLU A 208 8.66 -4.62 -24.90
CA GLU A 208 9.30 -4.30 -26.19
C GLU A 208 9.31 -2.79 -26.47
N ALA A 209 8.16 -2.14 -26.26
CA ALA A 209 7.99 -0.72 -26.55
C ALA A 209 8.85 0.16 -25.63
N VAL A 210 8.87 -0.18 -24.33
CA VAL A 210 9.69 0.54 -23.33
C VAL A 210 11.17 0.22 -23.52
N ALA A 211 11.55 -1.02 -23.85
CA ALA A 211 12.95 -1.38 -24.10
C ALA A 211 13.52 -0.70 -25.35
N SER A 212 12.72 -0.56 -26.42
CA SER A 212 13.10 0.22 -27.61
C SER A 212 13.30 1.69 -27.25
N SER A 213 12.34 2.26 -26.52
CA SER A 213 12.38 3.66 -26.09
C SER A 213 13.59 3.95 -25.19
N LEU A 214 13.92 3.01 -24.30
CA LEU A 214 15.11 3.11 -23.45
C LEU A 214 16.41 2.99 -24.26
N ALA A 215 16.47 2.12 -25.27
CA ALA A 215 17.62 2.00 -26.15
C ALA A 215 17.85 3.29 -26.97
N GLU A 216 16.77 3.88 -27.52
CA GLU A 216 16.80 5.19 -28.18
C GLU A 216 17.33 6.28 -27.24
N MET A 217 16.83 6.32 -26.01
CA MET A 217 17.24 7.29 -25.00
C MET A 217 18.72 7.13 -24.62
N ILE A 218 19.20 5.89 -24.39
CA ILE A 218 20.62 5.62 -24.10
C ILE A 218 21.50 6.01 -25.29
N ALA A 219 21.09 5.70 -26.52
CA ALA A 219 21.83 6.10 -27.71
C ALA A 219 21.89 7.63 -27.87
N CYS A 220 20.82 8.34 -27.50
CA CYS A 220 20.80 9.79 -27.44
C CYS A 220 21.77 10.34 -26.38
N LEU A 221 21.74 9.81 -25.16
CA LEU A 221 22.64 10.22 -24.07
C LEU A 221 24.11 9.96 -24.40
N ARG A 222 24.43 8.83 -25.05
CA ARG A 222 25.79 8.55 -25.53
C ARG A 222 26.25 9.58 -26.56
N ARG A 223 25.39 9.97 -27.50
CA ARG A 223 25.69 11.03 -28.47
C ARG A 223 25.85 12.40 -27.81
N ALA A 224 25.04 12.71 -26.79
CA ALA A 224 25.18 13.93 -25.99
C ALA A 224 26.55 14.00 -25.30
N ALA A 225 26.96 12.89 -24.68
CA ALA A 225 28.25 12.78 -24.00
C ALA A 225 29.45 12.94 -24.96
N LEU A 226 29.23 12.68 -26.25
CA LEU A 226 30.20 12.91 -27.33
C LEU A 226 30.13 14.33 -27.91
N GLY A 227 29.36 15.24 -27.30
CA GLY A 227 29.28 16.66 -27.69
C GLY A 227 28.23 16.98 -28.76
N GLU A 228 27.31 16.07 -29.09
CA GLU A 228 26.23 16.38 -30.03
C GLU A 228 25.16 17.29 -29.37
N PHE A 229 25.17 18.58 -29.75
CA PHE A 229 24.32 19.65 -29.19
C PHE A 229 22.81 19.38 -29.16
N ARG A 230 22.28 18.51 -30.03
CA ARG A 230 20.83 18.18 -30.05
C ARG A 230 20.37 17.33 -28.87
N ALA A 231 21.26 16.56 -28.27
CA ALA A 231 20.91 15.68 -27.15
C ALA A 231 21.00 16.38 -25.77
N LEU A 232 21.68 17.53 -25.70
CA LEU A 232 21.71 18.42 -24.53
C LEU A 232 20.33 19.00 -24.18
N GLY A 233 19.46 19.22 -25.18
CA GLY A 233 18.10 19.74 -24.96
C GLY A 233 17.20 18.78 -24.17
N ALA A 234 17.31 17.46 -24.41
CA ALA A 234 16.53 16.46 -23.69
C ALA A 234 17.01 16.27 -22.24
N LEU A 235 18.33 16.29 -22.02
CA LEU A 235 18.91 16.26 -20.68
C LEU A 235 18.59 17.54 -19.91
N GLY A 236 18.68 18.70 -20.58
CA GLY A 236 18.28 19.99 -20.05
C GLY A 236 16.81 20.05 -19.65
N ALA A 237 15.91 19.43 -20.43
CA ALA A 237 14.50 19.33 -20.07
C ALA A 237 14.27 18.43 -18.84
N VAL A 238 14.99 17.31 -18.71
CA VAL A 238 14.91 16.45 -17.51
C VAL A 238 15.45 17.16 -16.28
N VAL A 239 16.59 17.84 -16.40
CA VAL A 239 17.19 18.62 -15.31
C VAL A 239 16.29 19.80 -14.93
N LEU A 240 15.73 20.53 -15.91
CA LEU A 240 14.80 21.63 -15.67
C LEU A 240 13.51 21.14 -15.03
N LEU A 241 12.95 20.02 -15.49
CA LEU A 241 11.75 19.43 -14.89
C LEU A 241 12.04 18.96 -13.45
N THR A 242 13.19 18.32 -13.22
CA THR A 242 13.66 17.93 -11.88
C THR A 242 13.83 19.16 -10.99
N ALA A 243 14.45 20.23 -11.50
CA ALA A 243 14.66 21.47 -10.76
C ALA A 243 13.35 22.23 -10.49
N LEU A 244 12.41 22.22 -11.43
CA LEU A 244 11.09 22.84 -11.27
C LEU A 244 10.26 22.08 -10.22
N MET A 245 10.28 20.74 -10.27
CA MET A 245 9.62 19.88 -9.30
C MET A 245 10.26 20.00 -7.92
N ALA A 246 11.60 20.08 -7.83
CA ALA A 246 12.30 20.33 -6.59
C ALA A 246 11.97 21.72 -6.01
N ARG A 247 11.70 22.73 -6.84
CA ARG A 247 11.30 24.07 -6.38
C ARG A 247 9.86 24.13 -5.86
N VAL A 248 8.97 23.30 -6.41
CA VAL A 248 7.58 23.19 -5.99
C VAL A 248 7.45 22.27 -4.75
N GLY A 249 8.45 21.43 -4.49
CA GLY A 249 8.33 20.30 -3.59
C GLY A 249 9.02 20.39 -2.23
N ILE A 250 9.80 21.43 -1.88
CA ILE A 250 10.58 21.42 -0.62
C ILE A 250 9.66 21.41 0.62
N HIS A 251 9.25 20.23 1.02
CA HIS A 251 8.66 19.94 2.31
C HIS A 251 9.67 19.08 3.06
N GLU A 252 10.21 19.59 4.16
CA GLU A 252 11.37 19.03 4.89
C GLU A 252 11.21 17.57 5.36
N HIS A 253 10.02 16.98 5.26
CA HIS A 253 9.69 15.66 5.81
C HIS A 253 9.29 14.59 4.78
N PHE A 254 9.11 14.93 3.49
CA PHE A 254 8.70 13.95 2.47
C PHE A 254 9.75 13.79 1.37
N ASN A 255 9.89 12.58 0.82
CA ASN A 255 10.90 12.24 -0.18
C ASN A 255 10.69 13.02 -1.50
N ASP A 256 11.26 14.22 -1.61
CA ASP A 256 11.17 15.11 -2.77
C ASP A 256 11.79 14.55 -4.06
N TRP A 257 12.54 13.45 -3.97
CA TRP A 257 13.14 12.80 -5.13
C TRP A 257 12.13 11.94 -5.93
N ALA A 258 11.03 11.52 -5.32
CA ALA A 258 10.15 10.53 -5.93
C ALA A 258 9.40 11.07 -7.17
N PRO A 259 8.79 12.28 -7.16
CA PRO A 259 8.14 12.81 -8.35
C PRO A 259 9.09 13.03 -9.55
N PRO A 260 10.31 13.58 -9.38
CA PRO A 260 11.29 13.63 -10.46
C PRO A 260 11.68 12.25 -11.02
N VAL A 261 11.96 11.28 -10.14
CA VAL A 261 12.28 9.91 -10.58
C VAL A 261 11.10 9.28 -11.31
N TYR A 262 9.88 9.50 -10.82
CA TYR A 262 8.65 9.05 -11.48
C TYR A 262 8.51 9.66 -12.88
N ALA A 263 8.72 10.97 -13.03
CA ALA A 263 8.67 11.65 -14.31
C ALA A 263 9.70 11.08 -15.30
N VAL A 264 10.94 10.85 -14.85
CA VAL A 264 11.99 10.20 -15.65
C VAL A 264 11.59 8.79 -16.08
N LEU A 265 11.01 8.00 -15.17
CA LEU A 265 10.51 6.66 -15.48
C LEU A 265 9.39 6.70 -16.53
N CYS A 266 8.53 7.71 -16.52
CA CYS A 266 7.43 7.86 -17.48
C CYS A 266 7.88 8.14 -18.92
N ILE A 267 9.03 8.78 -19.14
CA ILE A 267 9.54 9.13 -20.48
C ILE A 267 9.53 7.93 -21.45
N PRO A 268 10.18 6.79 -21.14
CA PRO A 268 10.17 5.64 -22.04
C PRO A 268 8.79 4.97 -22.17
N PHE A 269 7.88 5.15 -21.20
CA PHE A 269 6.49 4.70 -21.36
C PHE A 269 5.74 5.57 -22.36
N VAL A 270 5.77 6.90 -22.22
CA VAL A 270 5.09 7.83 -23.16
C VAL A 270 5.57 7.60 -24.59
N ARG A 271 6.88 7.42 -24.78
CA ARG A 271 7.46 7.06 -26.08
C ARG A 271 7.00 5.67 -26.56
N GLY A 272 6.96 4.68 -25.69
CA GLY A 272 6.50 3.32 -26.03
C GLY A 272 5.00 3.23 -26.34
N LEU A 273 4.19 4.08 -25.70
CA LEU A 273 2.74 4.16 -25.92
C LEU A 273 2.43 4.69 -27.32
N THR A 274 3.16 5.71 -27.77
CA THR A 274 3.01 6.35 -29.09
C THR A 274 3.70 5.59 -30.22
N SER A 275 4.76 4.83 -29.92
CA SER A 275 5.50 4.08 -30.94
C SER A 275 4.68 2.93 -31.51
N ARG A 276 4.72 2.77 -32.84
CA ARG A 276 4.26 1.54 -33.50
C ARG A 276 5.14 0.40 -33.00
N SER A 277 4.54 -0.60 -32.37
CA SER A 277 5.28 -1.79 -32.00
C SER A 277 5.92 -2.35 -33.27
N PRO A 278 7.22 -2.71 -33.25
CA PRO A 278 7.80 -3.45 -34.36
C PRO A 278 6.92 -4.68 -34.62
N ALA A 279 6.84 -5.08 -35.88
CA ALA A 279 6.17 -6.34 -36.23
C ALA A 279 6.75 -7.44 -35.31
N PRO A 280 5.91 -8.28 -34.70
CA PRO A 280 6.40 -9.35 -33.85
C PRO A 280 7.45 -10.12 -34.65
N ALA A 281 8.64 -10.28 -34.08
CA ALA A 281 9.67 -11.12 -34.70
C ALA A 281 9.03 -12.48 -34.99
N SER A 282 9.31 -13.04 -36.18
CA SER A 282 8.78 -14.34 -36.58
C SER A 282 8.98 -15.33 -35.43
N PRO A 283 7.93 -16.11 -35.05
CA PRO A 283 8.05 -17.05 -33.95
C PRO A 283 9.28 -17.92 -34.20
N PRO A 284 10.12 -18.16 -33.17
CA PRO A 284 11.30 -18.99 -33.34
C PRO A 284 10.87 -20.34 -33.91
N ALA A 285 11.60 -20.83 -34.92
CA ALA A 285 11.32 -22.12 -35.55
C ALA A 285 11.18 -23.17 -34.45
N LYS A 286 10.08 -23.95 -34.48
CA LYS A 286 9.82 -25.02 -33.49
C LYS A 286 10.97 -26.03 -33.57
N SER A 287 11.93 -25.95 -32.65
CA SER A 287 12.98 -26.96 -32.52
C SER A 287 12.36 -28.23 -31.94
N SER A 288 12.38 -29.33 -32.69
CA SER A 288 11.76 -30.62 -32.32
C SER A 288 12.51 -31.40 -31.23
N ASP A 289 13.70 -30.96 -30.81
CA ASP A 289 14.62 -31.77 -29.98
C ASP A 289 14.58 -31.51 -28.46
N VAL A 290 13.52 -30.89 -27.95
CA VAL A 290 13.46 -30.42 -26.55
C VAL A 290 12.35 -31.17 -25.77
N SER A 291 12.48 -32.49 -25.61
CA SER A 291 11.30 -33.33 -25.32
C SER A 291 11.12 -33.91 -23.89
N GLN A 292 12.11 -33.99 -22.99
CA GLN A 292 11.88 -34.71 -21.70
C GLN A 292 12.36 -34.00 -20.43
N THR A 293 13.56 -33.43 -20.38
CA THR A 293 14.05 -32.66 -19.22
C THR A 293 13.26 -31.37 -18.96
N HIS A 294 12.45 -30.95 -19.93
CA HIS A 294 11.59 -29.76 -19.82
C HIS A 294 10.30 -30.00 -19.04
N GLU A 295 9.82 -31.24 -18.90
CA GLU A 295 8.51 -31.50 -18.29
C GLU A 295 8.51 -31.26 -16.77
N ALA A 296 9.49 -31.82 -16.05
CA ALA A 296 9.59 -31.64 -14.59
C ALA A 296 9.81 -30.17 -14.21
N THR A 297 10.71 -29.48 -14.93
CA THR A 297 10.96 -28.04 -14.72
C THR A 297 9.71 -27.21 -15.01
N ARG A 298 8.96 -27.56 -16.05
CA ARG A 298 7.70 -26.89 -16.40
C ARG A 298 6.63 -27.11 -15.33
N LEU A 299 6.51 -28.31 -14.78
CA LEU A 299 5.57 -28.58 -13.69
C LEU A 299 5.88 -27.71 -12.45
N VAL A 300 7.15 -27.69 -12.02
CA VAL A 300 7.60 -26.85 -10.89
C VAL A 300 7.31 -25.38 -11.16
N GLN A 301 7.56 -24.87 -12.36
CA GLN A 301 7.25 -23.48 -12.73
C GLN A 301 5.76 -23.19 -12.71
N VAL A 302 4.92 -24.09 -13.22
CA VAL A 302 3.46 -23.94 -13.20
C VAL A 302 2.95 -23.92 -11.76
N MET A 303 3.42 -24.84 -10.91
CA MET A 303 3.07 -24.88 -9.49
C MET A 303 3.52 -23.60 -8.79
N CYS A 304 4.78 -23.19 -8.97
CA CYS A 304 5.33 -21.97 -8.38
C CYS A 304 4.53 -20.73 -8.79
N ARG A 305 4.23 -20.58 -10.08
CA ARG A 305 3.39 -19.47 -10.58
C ARG A 305 2.02 -19.48 -9.91
N ARG A 306 1.35 -20.64 -9.90
CA ARG A 306 0.01 -20.77 -9.31
C ARG A 306 0.05 -20.39 -7.83
N THR A 307 0.95 -20.95 -7.05
CA THR A 307 1.11 -20.63 -5.62
C THR A 307 1.35 -19.14 -5.40
N LEU A 308 2.24 -18.49 -6.15
CA LEU A 308 2.53 -17.06 -5.98
C LEU A 308 1.34 -16.15 -6.31
N VAL A 309 0.52 -16.55 -7.27
CA VAL A 309 -0.72 -15.85 -7.63
C VAL A 309 -1.81 -16.10 -6.59
N ASP A 310 -1.95 -17.34 -6.13
CA ASP A 310 -2.91 -17.72 -5.08
C ASP A 310 -2.60 -16.98 -3.76
N VAL A 311 -1.33 -16.84 -3.39
CA VAL A 311 -0.92 -16.02 -2.24
C VAL A 311 -1.29 -14.55 -2.44
N ALA A 312 -1.17 -14.01 -3.66
CA ALA A 312 -1.57 -12.62 -3.95
C ALA A 312 -3.09 -12.42 -3.84
N LEU A 313 -3.87 -13.40 -4.30
CA LEU A 313 -5.33 -13.39 -4.15
C LEU A 313 -5.74 -13.49 -2.69
N LEU A 314 -5.14 -14.43 -1.94
CA LEU A 314 -5.40 -14.60 -0.51
C LEU A 314 -5.09 -13.31 0.25
N TYR A 315 -3.91 -12.73 -0.01
CA TYR A 315 -3.48 -11.49 0.59
C TYR A 315 -4.43 -10.33 0.26
N ALA A 316 -4.73 -10.12 -1.02
CA ALA A 316 -5.49 -8.96 -1.47
C ALA A 316 -6.97 -9.03 -1.09
N PHE A 317 -7.56 -10.23 -1.05
CA PHE A 317 -9.00 -10.40 -0.87
C PHE A 317 -9.38 -11.15 0.41
N ALA A 318 -8.75 -12.27 0.73
CA ALA A 318 -9.20 -13.10 1.85
C ALA A 318 -8.78 -12.54 3.20
N LEU A 319 -7.57 -11.98 3.34
CA LEU A 319 -7.11 -11.47 4.63
C LEU A 319 -7.95 -10.28 5.15
N PRO A 320 -8.38 -9.30 4.32
CA PRO A 320 -9.34 -8.28 4.76
C PRO A 320 -10.72 -8.85 5.11
N VAL A 321 -11.24 -9.84 4.35
CA VAL A 321 -12.50 -10.54 4.70
C VAL A 321 -12.40 -11.17 6.09
N LEU A 322 -11.28 -11.82 6.37
CA LEU A 322 -11.00 -12.43 7.68
C LEU A 322 -10.69 -11.39 8.77
N GLY A 323 -10.47 -10.12 8.41
CA GLY A 323 -9.98 -9.04 9.27
C GLY A 323 -8.56 -9.26 9.80
N LEU A 324 -7.77 -10.13 9.18
CA LEU A 324 -6.39 -10.37 9.57
C LEU A 324 -5.44 -9.30 9.05
N GLN A 325 -5.94 -8.39 8.22
CA GLN A 325 -5.12 -7.38 7.60
C GLN A 325 -5.87 -6.06 7.48
N ASP A 326 -5.25 -5.02 8.04
CA ASP A 326 -5.74 -3.65 8.03
C ASP A 326 -4.61 -2.76 7.52
N LEU A 327 -3.47 -2.74 8.22
CA LEU A 327 -2.22 -2.21 7.67
C LEU A 327 -1.62 -3.16 6.64
N GLY A 328 -1.05 -2.62 5.58
CA GLY A 328 -0.43 -3.41 4.50
C GLY A 328 -1.43 -3.91 3.46
N ALA A 329 -2.75 -3.84 3.72
CA ALA A 329 -3.77 -4.36 2.83
C ALA A 329 -3.89 -3.56 1.52
N SER A 330 -4.56 -4.15 0.53
CA SER A 330 -4.96 -3.45 -0.70
C SER A 330 -6.14 -2.48 -0.50
N THR A 331 -6.39 -2.03 0.72
CA THR A 331 -7.54 -1.21 1.14
C THR A 331 -7.15 0.26 1.30
N MET A 332 -6.04 0.68 0.67
CA MET A 332 -5.48 2.02 0.80
C MET A 332 -6.50 3.11 0.48
N PHE A 333 -6.72 3.99 1.45
CA PHE A 333 -7.67 5.11 1.37
C PHE A 333 -9.08 4.66 0.94
N ALA A 334 -9.44 3.41 1.23
CA ALA A 334 -10.73 2.87 0.87
C ALA A 334 -11.80 3.12 1.94
N ASN A 335 -11.47 3.78 3.05
CA ASN A 335 -12.40 3.93 4.17
C ASN A 335 -12.98 2.58 4.69
N LEU A 336 -12.31 1.44 4.46
CA LEU A 336 -12.85 0.11 4.75
C LEU A 336 -12.77 -0.25 6.25
N ARG A 337 -13.86 -0.73 6.83
CA ARG A 337 -13.85 -1.31 8.18
C ARG A 337 -13.41 -2.77 8.12
N ALA A 338 -12.24 -3.10 8.66
CA ALA A 338 -11.72 -4.47 8.83
C ALA A 338 -12.06 -5.09 10.20
N HIS A 339 -12.55 -4.28 11.13
CA HIS A 339 -13.14 -4.68 12.41
C HIS A 339 -14.32 -3.75 12.75
N ALA A 340 -15.04 -4.04 13.84
CA ALA A 340 -16.19 -3.23 14.26
C ALA A 340 -17.32 -3.18 13.20
N GLY A 341 -17.61 -4.32 12.59
CA GLY A 341 -18.58 -4.46 11.50
C GLY A 341 -17.97 -4.26 10.11
N SER A 342 -18.79 -4.40 9.08
CA SER A 342 -18.40 -4.20 7.68
C SER A 342 -19.21 -3.08 7.06
N ASN A 343 -18.57 -2.23 6.25
CA ASN A 343 -19.21 -1.24 5.40
C ASN A 343 -19.14 -1.58 3.90
N HIS A 344 -18.54 -2.72 3.55
CA HIS A 344 -18.38 -3.13 2.16
C HIS A 344 -19.68 -3.66 1.58
N LEU A 345 -20.01 -3.29 0.34
CA LEU A 345 -21.33 -3.54 -0.24
C LEU A 345 -21.54 -4.99 -0.71
N LEU A 346 -20.46 -5.76 -0.88
CA LEU A 346 -20.52 -7.08 -1.53
C LEU A 346 -20.06 -8.25 -0.67
N VAL A 347 -19.16 -8.01 0.29
CA VAL A 347 -18.53 -9.07 1.09
C VAL A 347 -18.32 -8.57 2.50
N PRO A 348 -18.46 -9.43 3.53
CA PRO A 348 -18.15 -9.04 4.88
C PRO A 348 -16.64 -8.88 5.08
N THR A 349 -16.28 -8.14 6.11
CA THR A 349 -14.91 -7.95 6.60
C THR A 349 -14.88 -8.24 8.10
N GLY A 350 -13.71 -8.52 8.66
CA GLY A 350 -13.60 -8.75 10.10
C GLY A 350 -14.22 -10.06 10.61
N LEU A 351 -14.36 -11.09 9.77
CA LEU A 351 -15.07 -12.31 10.16
C LEU A 351 -14.48 -13.00 11.41
N LEU A 352 -13.14 -13.05 11.53
CA LEU A 352 -12.52 -13.69 12.68
C LEU A 352 -12.65 -12.86 13.96
N GLN A 353 -12.69 -11.53 13.84
CA GLN A 353 -12.98 -10.63 14.96
C GLN A 353 -14.40 -10.83 15.44
N GLY A 354 -15.38 -10.87 14.51
CA GLY A 354 -16.78 -11.11 14.86
C GLY A 354 -17.01 -12.46 15.53
N LEU A 355 -16.30 -13.51 15.11
CA LEU A 355 -16.34 -14.83 15.78
C LEU A 355 -15.79 -14.77 17.20
N ALA A 356 -14.70 -14.03 17.41
CA ALA A 356 -14.08 -13.85 18.73
C ALA A 356 -14.92 -13.00 19.70
N GLU A 357 -15.95 -12.30 19.20
CA GLU A 357 -16.91 -11.51 19.99
C GLU A 357 -18.13 -12.31 20.45
N THR A 358 -18.30 -13.55 19.97
CA THR A 358 -19.46 -14.37 20.33
C THR A 358 -19.37 -14.89 21.78
N PRO A 359 -20.49 -15.09 22.49
CA PRO A 359 -20.48 -15.71 23.83
C PRO A 359 -19.83 -17.10 23.84
N ALA A 360 -19.91 -17.83 22.72
CA ALA A 360 -19.22 -19.11 22.55
C ALA A 360 -17.68 -18.99 22.61
N ALA A 361 -17.14 -17.79 22.38
CA ALA A 361 -15.71 -17.49 22.48
C ALA A 361 -15.27 -17.10 23.90
N GLU A 362 -16.14 -17.11 24.92
CA GLU A 362 -15.74 -16.81 26.31
C GLU A 362 -14.66 -17.77 26.85
N GLY A 363 -14.54 -18.98 26.28
CA GLY A 363 -13.46 -19.93 26.56
C GLY A 363 -12.25 -19.84 25.62
N TYR A 364 -12.27 -18.97 24.60
CA TYR A 364 -11.19 -18.88 23.62
C TYR A 364 -9.97 -18.15 24.18
N THR A 365 -8.85 -18.84 24.25
CA THR A 365 -7.56 -18.30 24.74
C THR A 365 -6.62 -17.85 23.62
N GLY A 366 -7.08 -17.82 22.37
CA GLY A 366 -6.23 -17.48 21.23
C GLY A 366 -5.93 -15.98 21.13
N PHE A 367 -5.14 -15.62 20.11
CA PHE A 367 -4.64 -14.25 19.92
C PHE A 367 -5.73 -13.22 19.63
N LEU A 368 -6.91 -13.65 19.19
CA LEU A 368 -8.10 -12.81 18.95
C LEU A 368 -8.97 -12.59 20.20
N LYS A 369 -8.58 -13.13 21.37
CA LYS A 369 -9.33 -12.95 22.61
C LYS A 369 -9.52 -11.46 22.91
N GLY A 370 -10.77 -11.08 23.19
CA GLY A 370 -11.14 -9.75 23.65
C GLY A 370 -11.93 -8.89 22.66
N GLY A 371 -12.13 -9.37 21.43
CA GLY A 371 -12.94 -8.66 20.43
C GLY A 371 -12.41 -7.27 20.10
N VAL A 372 -13.32 -6.32 19.90
CA VAL A 372 -13.01 -4.89 19.72
C VAL A 372 -13.16 -4.11 21.02
N VAL A 373 -12.24 -3.17 21.25
CA VAL A 373 -12.31 -2.20 22.34
C VAL A 373 -12.50 -0.80 21.79
N ARG A 374 -13.24 0.03 22.53
CA ARG A 374 -13.29 1.48 22.33
C ARG A 374 -12.41 2.16 23.36
N VAL A 375 -11.38 2.87 22.91
CA VAL A 375 -10.59 3.72 23.81
C VAL A 375 -11.39 4.98 24.10
N GLU A 376 -11.75 5.17 25.37
CA GLU A 376 -12.56 6.30 25.83
C GLU A 376 -11.67 7.51 26.19
N GLY A 377 -10.43 7.26 26.63
CA GLY A 377 -9.47 8.31 26.97
C GLY A 377 -8.14 7.76 27.46
N THR A 378 -7.07 8.52 27.22
CA THR A 378 -5.76 8.27 27.83
C THR A 378 -4.96 9.56 27.96
N ASN A 379 -4.10 9.64 28.99
CA ASN A 379 -3.10 10.70 29.14
C ASN A 379 -1.68 10.24 28.76
N SER A 380 -1.53 9.01 28.23
CA SER A 380 -0.26 8.52 27.70
C SER A 380 0.21 9.40 26.54
N THR A 381 1.45 9.88 26.60
CA THR A 381 2.02 10.68 25.51
C THR A 381 2.25 9.78 24.31
N TRP A 382 2.77 8.56 24.52
CA TRP A 382 3.02 7.61 23.44
C TRP A 382 1.75 7.20 22.69
N LEU A 383 0.68 6.83 23.40
CA LEU A 383 -0.56 6.37 22.76
C LEU A 383 -1.22 7.49 21.94
N ASN A 384 -1.21 8.72 22.46
CA ASN A 384 -1.79 9.87 21.78
C ASN A 384 -0.93 10.36 20.60
N SER A 385 0.37 10.08 20.60
CA SER A 385 1.26 10.47 19.49
C SER A 385 1.13 9.56 18.27
N ILE A 386 0.63 8.33 18.44
CA ILE A 386 0.36 7.39 17.35
C ILE A 386 -1.12 7.35 16.95
N TYR A 387 -2.06 7.24 17.90
CA TYR A 387 -3.47 6.99 17.65
C TYR A 387 -4.39 8.12 18.16
N PRO A 388 -5.45 8.49 17.41
CA PRO A 388 -5.89 7.87 16.15
C PRO A 388 -5.11 8.35 14.90
N GLY A 389 -4.08 9.18 15.07
CA GLY A 389 -3.24 9.66 13.96
C GLY A 389 -3.93 10.70 13.09
N GLU A 390 -4.55 11.73 13.70
CA GLU A 390 -5.18 12.81 12.94
C GLU A 390 -4.11 13.68 12.25
N VAL A 391 -4.17 13.78 10.92
CA VAL A 391 -3.26 14.58 10.08
C VAL A 391 -3.99 15.74 9.41
N THR A 392 -5.21 16.06 9.86
CA THR A 392 -6.03 17.16 9.35
C THR A 392 -5.25 18.48 9.32
N ARG A 393 -4.39 18.75 10.30
CA ARG A 393 -3.63 20.02 10.38
C ARG A 393 -2.56 20.13 9.31
N ASP A 394 -2.07 19.01 8.78
CA ASP A 394 -1.04 18.95 7.75
C ASP A 394 -1.60 19.24 6.35
N LEU A 395 -2.93 19.24 6.20
CA LEU A 395 -3.61 19.65 4.97
C LEU A 395 -3.53 21.18 4.78
N ASP A 396 -3.28 21.63 3.54
CA ASP A 396 -3.37 23.06 3.16
C ASP A 396 -4.69 23.67 3.69
N PRO A 397 -4.64 24.76 4.48
CA PRO A 397 -5.84 25.39 5.04
C PRO A 397 -6.91 25.76 4.00
N ARG A 398 -6.49 26.13 2.78
CA ARG A 398 -7.41 26.43 1.67
C ARG A 398 -8.09 25.16 1.18
N ALA A 399 -7.35 24.07 1.01
CA ALA A 399 -7.94 22.78 0.62
C ALA A 399 -8.99 22.31 1.64
N ARG A 400 -8.69 22.41 2.94
CA ARG A 400 -9.65 22.10 4.02
C ARG A 400 -10.91 22.95 3.95
N ARG A 401 -10.74 24.26 3.77
CA ARG A 401 -11.88 25.19 3.65
C ARG A 401 -12.75 24.85 2.45
N LEU A 402 -12.14 24.57 1.29
CA LEU A 402 -12.86 24.20 0.07
C LEU A 402 -13.63 22.89 0.24
N LEU A 403 -13.03 21.88 0.89
CA LEU A 403 -13.71 20.63 1.24
C LEU A 403 -14.95 20.90 2.11
N GLN A 404 -14.80 21.69 3.17
CA GLN A 404 -15.90 22.03 4.09
C GLN A 404 -17.02 22.81 3.39
N LEU A 405 -16.68 23.77 2.54
CA LEU A 405 -17.67 24.53 1.75
C LEU A 405 -18.44 23.64 0.77
N ALA A 406 -17.81 22.58 0.27
CA ALA A 406 -18.42 21.60 -0.61
C ALA A 406 -19.09 20.43 0.15
N GLY A 407 -19.26 20.55 1.47
CA GLY A 407 -19.95 19.55 2.28
C GLY A 407 -19.11 18.29 2.61
N HIS A 408 -17.79 18.31 2.44
CA HIS A 408 -16.89 17.27 2.95
C HIS A 408 -16.33 17.68 4.33
N THR A 409 -16.10 16.73 5.24
CA THR A 409 -15.69 17.03 6.63
C THR A 409 -14.37 17.80 6.74
N GLY A 410 -13.49 17.59 5.76
CA GLY A 410 -12.16 18.18 5.68
C GLY A 410 -11.18 17.58 6.68
N ARG A 411 -11.56 16.49 7.36
CA ARG A 411 -10.75 15.79 8.35
C ARG A 411 -10.12 14.55 7.74
N GLN A 412 -8.90 14.25 8.19
CA GLN A 412 -8.15 13.10 7.75
C GLN A 412 -7.35 12.49 8.90
N TRP A 413 -7.34 11.16 8.92
CA TRP A 413 -6.46 10.37 9.78
C TRP A 413 -5.47 9.59 8.92
N ASN A 414 -4.27 9.39 9.42
CA ASN A 414 -3.28 8.49 8.86
C ASN A 414 -2.39 7.98 10.01
N PRO A 415 -2.88 7.00 10.79
CA PRO A 415 -2.12 6.44 11.89
C PRO A 415 -0.81 5.80 11.44
N SER A 416 -0.71 5.37 10.19
CA SER A 416 0.46 4.67 9.70
C SER A 416 1.65 5.56 9.44
N LEU A 417 1.44 6.85 9.12
CA LEU A 417 2.52 7.82 9.09
C LEU A 417 3.28 7.83 10.42
N ALA A 418 2.57 7.93 11.55
CA ALA A 418 3.20 7.90 12.88
C ALA A 418 3.81 6.53 13.21
N ARG A 419 3.17 5.44 12.77
CA ARG A 419 3.68 4.07 13.00
C ARG A 419 4.95 3.75 12.21
N ILE A 420 5.06 4.22 10.97
CA ILE A 420 6.14 3.88 10.04
C ILE A 420 7.28 4.90 10.12
N LEU A 421 6.98 6.18 10.26
CA LEU A 421 7.98 7.26 10.25
C LEU A 421 8.43 7.72 11.64
N SER A 422 7.89 7.15 12.72
CA SER A 422 7.97 7.66 14.10
C SER A 422 6.96 8.79 14.37
N PRO A 423 6.43 8.88 15.61
CA PRO A 423 5.55 9.99 16.02
C PRO A 423 6.17 11.38 15.90
N ASP A 424 7.50 11.49 15.93
CA ASP A 424 8.22 12.77 15.82
C ASP A 424 8.17 13.37 14.40
N THR A 425 7.91 12.54 13.39
CA THR A 425 7.92 12.97 11.98
C THR A 425 6.56 13.54 11.54
N VAL A 426 5.49 13.12 12.21
CA VAL A 426 4.17 13.73 12.05
C VAL A 426 4.11 14.87 13.06
N GLN A 427 3.54 16.02 12.72
CA GLN A 427 3.16 17.01 13.73
C GLN A 427 2.01 16.42 14.56
N SER A 428 2.38 15.46 15.40
CA SER A 428 1.45 14.73 16.23
C SER A 428 0.79 15.71 17.17
N TRP A 429 -0.50 15.47 17.39
CA TRP A 429 -1.41 16.14 18.30
C TRP A 429 -0.69 16.94 19.41
N GLU A 430 -0.37 18.21 19.15
CA GLU A 430 0.18 19.12 20.16
C GLU A 430 -0.93 19.50 21.16
N GLY A 431 -1.44 18.55 21.95
CA GLY A 431 -2.23 18.74 23.19
C GLY A 431 -3.43 19.71 23.16
N GLN A 432 -3.84 20.22 22.00
CA GLN A 432 -4.79 21.34 21.87
C GLN A 432 -6.18 20.87 21.46
N GLY A 433 -6.36 19.58 21.20
CA GLY A 433 -7.65 18.99 20.83
C GLY A 433 -8.32 18.27 22.00
N LYS A 434 -9.64 18.10 21.90
CA LYS A 434 -10.36 17.08 22.69
C LYS A 434 -9.86 15.69 22.28
N PHE A 435 -9.72 14.77 23.23
CA PHE A 435 -9.40 13.37 22.91
C PHE A 435 -10.42 12.80 21.93
N VAL A 436 -9.95 12.20 20.83
CA VAL A 436 -10.79 11.55 19.83
C VAL A 436 -10.87 10.07 20.19
N ARG A 437 -12.05 9.60 20.56
CA ARG A 437 -12.28 8.17 20.83
C ARG A 437 -12.03 7.36 19.56
N TYR A 438 -11.59 6.13 19.71
CA TYR A 438 -11.38 5.24 18.58
C TYR A 438 -11.61 3.77 18.96
N THR A 439 -11.87 2.94 17.95
CA THR A 439 -11.96 1.49 18.11
C THR A 439 -10.74 0.79 17.54
N ILE A 440 -10.28 -0.25 18.23
CA ILE A 440 -9.22 -1.16 17.78
C ILE A 440 -9.52 -2.59 18.24
N PRO A 441 -8.99 -3.62 17.57
CA PRO A 441 -9.00 -4.98 18.09
C PRO A 441 -8.20 -5.08 19.40
N ALA A 442 -8.62 -5.99 20.28
CA ALA A 442 -7.93 -6.28 21.55
C ALA A 442 -6.44 -6.64 21.37
N LEU A 443 -6.11 -7.30 20.26
CA LEU A 443 -4.73 -7.61 19.88
C LEU A 443 -3.88 -6.34 19.72
N GLU A 444 -4.43 -5.31 19.08
CA GLU A 444 -3.75 -4.04 18.88
C GLU A 444 -3.61 -3.28 20.20
N LEU A 445 -4.63 -3.31 21.06
CA LEU A 445 -4.53 -2.70 22.39
C LEU A 445 -3.39 -3.32 23.21
N ARG A 446 -3.22 -4.65 23.14
CA ARG A 446 -2.11 -5.33 23.82
C ARG A 446 -0.74 -4.93 23.28
N ARG A 447 -0.63 -4.70 21.96
CA ARG A 447 0.59 -4.14 21.35
C ARG A 447 0.88 -2.74 21.89
N LEU A 448 -0.11 -1.86 21.82
CA LEU A 448 -0.01 -0.47 22.29
C LEU A 448 0.44 -0.38 23.74
N LEU A 449 -0.15 -1.20 24.62
CA LEU A 449 0.22 -1.25 26.03
C LEU A 449 1.65 -1.73 26.24
N MET A 450 2.11 -2.73 25.47
CA MET A 450 3.51 -3.17 25.53
C MET A 450 4.46 -2.02 25.16
N GLU A 451 4.17 -1.30 24.08
CA GLU A 451 5.01 -0.19 23.62
C GLU A 451 5.02 0.97 24.63
N ALA A 452 3.86 1.40 25.13
CA ALA A 452 3.75 2.46 26.13
C ALA A 452 4.53 2.10 27.42
N ARG A 453 4.43 0.85 27.88
CA ARG A 453 5.23 0.35 29.01
C ARG A 453 6.73 0.37 28.71
N GLY A 454 7.12 0.07 27.46
CA GLY A 454 8.50 0.14 27.00
C GLY A 454 9.09 1.56 27.08
N GLN A 455 8.24 2.59 27.01
CA GLN A 455 8.64 3.99 27.21
C GLN A 455 8.86 4.34 28.69
N GLY A 456 8.41 3.51 29.63
CA GLY A 456 8.51 3.79 31.07
C GLY A 456 7.69 4.99 31.55
N GLU A 457 6.69 5.43 30.78
CA GLU A 457 5.82 6.53 31.17
C GLU A 457 4.71 6.08 32.14
N ALA A 458 4.32 6.96 33.05
CA ALA A 458 3.14 6.79 33.88
C ALA A 458 1.91 7.27 33.11
N PHE A 459 0.84 6.47 33.07
CA PHE A 459 -0.37 6.83 32.34
C PHE A 459 -1.63 6.18 32.90
N ASP A 460 -2.75 6.80 32.59
CA ASP A 460 -4.11 6.32 32.76
C ASP A 460 -4.71 6.02 31.38
N LEU A 461 -5.41 4.90 31.29
CA LEU A 461 -6.14 4.46 30.11
C LEU A 461 -7.54 4.02 30.54
N VAL A 462 -8.55 4.52 29.84
CA VAL A 462 -9.94 4.08 29.96
C VAL A 462 -10.39 3.51 28.63
N TYR A 463 -10.88 2.28 28.64
CA TYR A 463 -11.46 1.65 27.45
C TYR A 463 -12.69 0.82 27.80
N THR A 464 -13.58 0.69 26.83
CA THR A 464 -14.79 -0.14 26.92
C THR A 464 -14.59 -1.38 26.04
N ARG A 465 -14.80 -2.57 26.60
CA ARG A 465 -14.86 -3.82 25.82
C ARG A 465 -16.24 -3.91 25.16
N LEU A 466 -16.32 -3.67 23.86
CA LEU A 466 -17.61 -3.63 23.18
C LEU A 466 -18.19 -5.03 23.09
N ARG A 467 -19.50 -5.16 23.30
CA ARG A 467 -20.23 -6.43 23.19
C ARG A 467 -20.92 -6.57 21.85
N GLY A 468 -21.07 -7.82 21.42
CA GLY A 468 -21.76 -8.19 20.19
C GLY A 468 -20.84 -8.22 18.99
N VAL A 469 -21.32 -8.86 17.93
CA VAL A 469 -20.66 -8.89 16.62
C VAL A 469 -20.76 -7.48 16.04
N GLY A 470 -19.62 -6.83 15.78
CA GLY A 470 -19.53 -5.41 15.42
C GLY A 470 -20.63 -4.86 14.48
N GLY A 471 -21.08 -3.64 14.77
CA GLY A 471 -22.22 -2.98 14.11
C GLY A 471 -21.85 -1.84 13.18
N ASP A 472 -22.69 -0.80 13.13
CA ASP A 472 -22.49 0.46 12.39
C ASP A 472 -21.76 1.51 13.25
N GLU A 473 -21.74 2.76 12.78
CA GLU A 473 -21.14 3.87 13.52
C GLU A 473 -21.81 4.09 14.88
N GLN A 474 -23.13 3.88 14.98
CA GLN A 474 -23.86 3.98 16.24
C GLN A 474 -23.35 2.94 17.26
N TRP A 475 -23.16 1.69 16.85
CA TRP A 475 -22.57 0.67 17.73
C TRP A 475 -21.17 1.07 18.22
N ARG A 476 -20.33 1.66 17.35
CA ARG A 476 -19.01 2.13 17.78
C ARG A 476 -19.11 3.29 18.76
N THR A 477 -20.06 4.19 18.60
CA THR A 477 -20.22 5.38 19.45
C THR A 477 -20.85 5.07 20.81
N GLU A 478 -21.89 4.23 20.81
CA GLU A 478 -22.80 4.03 21.93
C GLU A 478 -22.75 2.62 22.50
N GLY A 479 -22.09 1.68 21.81
CA GLY A 479 -21.97 0.29 22.22
C GLY A 479 -21.56 0.16 23.68
N ALA A 480 -22.35 -0.62 24.42
CA ALA A 480 -22.16 -0.84 25.84
C ALA A 480 -21.20 -2.00 26.10
N GLY A 481 -20.54 -1.96 27.26
CA GLY A 481 -19.69 -3.04 27.70
C GLY A 481 -18.96 -2.72 29.00
N PRO A 482 -18.18 -3.67 29.53
CA PRO A 482 -17.37 -3.44 30.71
C PRO A 482 -16.35 -2.33 30.45
N VAL A 483 -16.41 -1.27 31.27
CA VAL A 483 -15.43 -0.18 31.26
C VAL A 483 -14.26 -0.56 32.14
N VAL A 484 -13.08 -0.57 31.54
CA VAL A 484 -11.81 -0.89 32.18
C VAL A 484 -11.01 0.38 32.37
N ARG A 485 -10.46 0.56 33.58
CA ARG A 485 -9.53 1.63 33.94
C ARG A 485 -8.20 1.00 34.28
N LEU A 486 -7.16 1.35 33.54
CA LEU A 486 -5.78 0.95 33.79
C LEU A 486 -4.99 2.19 34.19
N ARG A 487 -4.20 2.06 35.25
CA ARG A 487 -3.19 3.02 35.66
C ARG A 487 -1.84 2.32 35.75
N GLU A 488 -0.85 2.83 35.03
CA GLU A 488 0.54 2.39 35.06
C GLU A 488 1.38 3.52 35.68
N ASP A 489 2.34 3.18 36.55
CA ASP A 489 3.18 4.16 37.26
C ASP A 489 4.54 4.45 36.59
N GLY A 490 4.80 3.82 35.43
CA GLY A 490 6.08 3.93 34.70
C GLY A 490 7.24 3.13 35.32
N ARG A 491 7.02 2.49 36.47
CA ARG A 491 8.03 1.73 37.25
C ARG A 491 7.66 0.24 37.39
N GLY A 492 6.68 -0.20 36.61
CA GLY A 492 6.16 -1.58 36.61
C GLY A 492 5.00 -1.81 37.59
N GLY A 493 4.62 -0.81 38.37
CA GLY A 493 3.42 -0.85 39.20
C GLY A 493 2.17 -0.56 38.38
N ARG A 494 1.14 -1.38 38.59
CA ARG A 494 -0.11 -1.31 37.82
C ARG A 494 -1.34 -1.46 38.68
N GLN A 495 -2.37 -0.68 38.36
CA GLN A 495 -3.69 -0.80 38.96
C GLN A 495 -4.70 -0.95 37.83
N CYS A 496 -5.51 -2.01 37.87
CA CYS A 496 -6.52 -2.26 36.86
C CYS A 496 -7.85 -2.54 37.54
N ALA A 497 -8.91 -1.84 37.10
CA ALA A 497 -10.26 -2.04 37.58
C ALA A 497 -11.28 -2.15 36.44
N VAL A 498 -12.26 -3.03 36.59
CA VAL A 498 -13.46 -3.11 35.74
C VAL A 498 -14.64 -2.60 36.57
N GLY A 499 -15.14 -1.41 36.24
CA GLY A 499 -16.08 -0.70 37.10
C GLY A 499 -15.47 -0.39 38.48
N LYS A 500 -15.97 -1.06 39.54
CA LYS A 500 -15.48 -0.91 40.92
C LYS A 500 -14.62 -2.10 41.40
N SER A 501 -14.50 -3.14 40.60
CA SER A 501 -13.79 -4.37 40.96
C SER A 501 -12.38 -4.37 40.35
N ALA A 502 -11.42 -5.01 41.01
CA ALA A 502 -10.11 -5.26 40.42
C ALA A 502 -10.25 -6.12 39.14
N CYS A 503 -9.38 -5.89 38.15
CA CYS A 503 -9.36 -6.70 36.95
C CYS A 503 -9.00 -8.16 37.25
N ALA A 504 -9.66 -9.08 36.53
CA ALA A 504 -9.25 -10.48 36.52
C ALA A 504 -7.89 -10.65 35.83
N ALA A 505 -7.16 -11.71 36.18
CA ALA A 505 -5.82 -11.99 35.63
C ALA A 505 -5.80 -12.13 34.09
N ASP A 506 -6.94 -12.41 33.48
CA ASP A 506 -7.11 -12.60 32.05
C ASP A 506 -7.65 -11.36 31.32
N GLU A 507 -7.77 -10.22 32.02
CA GLU A 507 -8.13 -8.93 31.43
C GLU A 507 -7.07 -8.46 30.43
N LEU A 508 -7.49 -7.83 29.33
CA LEU A 508 -6.62 -7.45 28.20
C LEU A 508 -5.43 -6.59 28.65
N ALA A 509 -5.67 -5.69 29.60
CA ALA A 509 -4.63 -4.85 30.18
C ALA A 509 -3.55 -5.63 30.94
N LEU A 510 -3.88 -6.82 31.48
CA LEU A 510 -2.97 -7.65 32.27
C LEU A 510 -2.33 -8.78 31.46
N LEU A 511 -2.89 -9.13 30.30
CA LEU A 511 -2.32 -10.14 29.41
C LEU A 511 -0.93 -9.76 28.89
N PRO A 512 -0.08 -10.76 28.55
CA PRO A 512 1.20 -10.50 27.92
C PRO A 512 1.01 -9.85 26.52
N PRO A 513 2.08 -9.30 25.93
CA PRO A 513 2.05 -8.82 24.55
C PRO A 513 1.60 -9.91 23.57
N PRO A 514 1.13 -9.55 22.36
CA PRO A 514 0.87 -10.53 21.32
C PRO A 514 2.14 -11.33 20.99
N GLY A 515 1.96 -12.58 20.53
CA GLY A 515 3.10 -13.42 20.12
C GLY A 515 3.84 -12.85 18.92
N PHE A 516 5.07 -13.31 18.68
CA PHE A 516 5.96 -12.79 17.64
C PHE A 516 5.30 -12.65 16.25
N TRP A 517 4.58 -13.68 15.78
CA TRP A 517 3.93 -13.64 14.47
C TRP A 517 2.78 -12.64 14.37
N ALA A 518 1.97 -12.53 15.44
CA ALA A 518 0.94 -11.49 15.52
C ALA A 518 1.56 -10.10 15.54
N MET A 519 2.66 -9.93 16.29
CA MET A 519 3.44 -8.70 16.29
C MET A 519 3.98 -8.34 14.92
N LYS A 520 4.39 -9.33 14.11
CA LYS A 520 4.99 -9.10 12.79
C LYS A 520 4.02 -8.90 11.64
N PHE A 521 2.84 -9.53 11.67
CA PHE A 521 1.96 -9.57 10.50
C PHE A 521 0.56 -9.03 10.73
N LEU A 522 0.13 -8.87 11.98
CA LEU A 522 -1.24 -8.47 12.30
C LEU A 522 -1.24 -7.07 12.93
N GLN A 523 -1.24 -6.03 12.11
CA GLN A 523 -1.41 -4.67 12.59
C GLN A 523 -2.77 -4.10 12.19
N ALA A 524 -3.51 -3.67 13.21
CA ALA A 524 -4.79 -2.99 13.03
C ALA A 524 -4.59 -1.48 13.17
N ILE A 525 -5.37 -0.72 12.42
CA ILE A 525 -5.38 0.74 12.52
C ILE A 525 -6.56 1.19 13.40
N PRO A 526 -6.43 2.29 14.14
CA PRO A 526 -7.52 2.85 14.91
C PRO A 526 -8.60 3.40 13.98
N TYR A 527 -9.85 3.11 14.30
CA TYR A 527 -10.96 3.81 13.64
C TYR A 527 -11.51 4.91 14.53
N PRO A 528 -11.30 6.20 14.19
CA PRO A 528 -11.74 7.33 14.99
C PRO A 528 -13.26 7.45 15.01
N ILE A 529 -13.81 7.89 16.14
CA ILE A 529 -15.23 8.17 16.36
C ILE A 529 -15.39 9.69 16.54
N ILE A 530 -16.22 10.30 15.69
CA ILE A 530 -16.51 11.72 15.76
C ILE A 530 -17.86 11.90 16.46
N GLN A 531 -17.85 12.58 17.61
CA GLN A 531 -19.05 12.65 18.48
C GLN A 531 -20.25 13.38 17.86
N ASP A 532 -20.02 14.20 16.85
CA ASP A 532 -21.04 15.04 16.22
C ASP A 532 -21.35 14.59 14.78
N ASP A 533 -20.76 13.47 14.34
CA ASP A 533 -20.96 12.91 13.01
C ASP A 533 -21.06 11.38 13.11
N ASN A 534 -22.30 10.90 13.04
CA ASN A 534 -22.63 9.47 13.13
C ASN A 534 -22.80 8.82 11.75
N GLU A 535 -22.37 9.47 10.65
CA GLU A 535 -22.61 8.92 9.31
C GLU A 535 -21.82 7.63 9.08
N ASP A 536 -20.48 7.70 9.05
CA ASP A 536 -19.62 6.53 8.83
C ASP A 536 -18.13 6.86 9.06
N LEU A 537 -17.25 5.92 8.71
CA LEU A 537 -15.81 6.06 8.83
C LEU A 537 -15.23 7.14 7.89
N HIS A 538 -14.72 8.21 8.49
CA HIS A 538 -14.04 9.31 7.80
C HIS A 538 -12.73 8.89 7.13
N CYS A 539 -12.22 9.74 6.24
CA CYS A 539 -11.01 9.47 5.49
C CYS A 539 -9.86 9.09 6.42
N PHE A 540 -9.46 7.83 6.33
CA PHE A 540 -8.27 7.33 6.98
C PHE A 540 -7.33 6.75 5.93
N GLY A 541 -6.08 7.18 6.01
CA GLY A 541 -4.96 6.66 5.26
C GLY A 541 -4.37 5.43 5.94
N PRO A 542 -3.82 4.51 5.14
CA PRO A 542 -3.05 3.39 5.61
C PRO A 542 -1.59 3.79 5.79
#